data_AF-A0ABD3VPS7-F1
#
_entry.id   AF-A0ABD3VPS7-F1
#
_cell.length_a   1.000
_cell.length_b   1.000
_cell.length_c   1.000
_cell.angle_alpha   90.00
_cell.angle_beta   90.00
_cell.angle_gamma   90.00
#
_symmetry.space_group_name_H-M   'P 1'
#
loop_
_entity.id
_entity.type
_entity.pdbx_description
1 polymer ?
#
loop_
_entity_poly.entity_id
_entity_poly.type
_entity_poly.pdbx_seq_one_letter_code
_entity_poly.pdbx_strand_id
1 'polypeptide(L)'
;MSVWDHAVKQTNGKRKELDGQCNRCNKILKCSGNSTTTLKSHLKTHGINVDRVTSSKNLVSEKPTLKPTFTMDAFLKKKTLKEIFTDMVTDNITIRAITRNKYIRQSVSRDGFNLPKYETSIMKLIHDDFDKKSSHGSQQQGTVKESRKV
;
A
#
# COMPACT_ATOMS: atom_id res chain seq x y z
N MET A 1 -16.59 3.55 8.45
CA MET A 1 -17.00 4.52 9.48
C MET A 1 -15.82 5.42 9.79
N SER A 2 -15.94 6.70 9.46
CA SER A 2 -14.93 7.73 9.72
C SER A 2 -15.11 8.30 11.13
N VAL A 3 -14.03 8.78 11.74
CA VAL A 3 -14.08 9.44 13.06
C VAL A 3 -15.01 10.68 13.02
N TRP A 4 -15.06 11.35 11.86
CA TRP A 4 -15.88 12.54 11.62
C TRP A 4 -17.38 12.23 11.41
N ASP A 5 -17.78 10.95 11.33
CA ASP A 5 -19.21 10.59 11.34
C ASP A 5 -19.82 10.80 12.75
N HIS A 6 -18.98 10.88 13.78
CA HIS A 6 -19.38 11.02 15.17
C HIS A 6 -18.93 12.33 15.82
N ALA A 7 -18.37 13.25 15.03
CA ALA A 7 -17.84 14.51 15.51
C ALA A 7 -17.87 15.59 14.43
N VAL A 8 -18.16 16.83 14.85
CA VAL A 8 -18.13 18.00 13.98
C VAL A 8 -16.79 18.72 14.10
N LYS A 9 -16.22 19.14 12.97
CA LYS A 9 -15.06 20.02 12.93
C LYS A 9 -15.48 21.42 13.35
N GLN A 10 -14.82 21.96 14.37
CA GLN A 10 -14.92 23.36 14.74
C GLN A 10 -13.59 24.06 14.45
N THR A 11 -13.69 25.24 13.85
CA THR A 11 -12.58 26.17 13.69
C THR A 11 -12.72 27.26 14.74
N ASN A 12 -11.82 27.30 15.70
CA ASN A 12 -11.78 28.42 16.64
C ASN A 12 -11.09 29.60 15.93
N GLY A 13 -11.82 30.66 15.61
CA GLY A 13 -11.32 31.82 14.85
C GLY A 13 -10.08 32.53 15.43
N LYS A 14 -9.63 32.16 16.64
CA LYS A 14 -8.42 32.68 17.29
C LYS A 14 -7.17 31.80 17.11
N ARG A 15 -7.28 30.56 16.63
CA ARG A 15 -6.15 29.65 16.38
C ARG A 15 -6.40 28.82 15.12
N LYS A 16 -5.39 28.63 14.27
CA LYS A 16 -5.45 27.71 13.10
C LYS A 16 -5.44 26.23 13.53
N GLU A 17 -6.04 25.90 14.68
CA GLU A 17 -6.15 24.56 15.23
C GLU A 17 -7.56 24.04 14.93
N LEU A 18 -7.65 22.76 14.54
CA LEU A 18 -8.92 22.09 14.29
C LEU A 18 -9.38 21.45 15.59
N ASP A 19 -10.54 21.87 16.09
CA ASP A 19 -11.16 21.23 17.23
C ASP A 19 -12.22 20.22 16.76
N GLY A 20 -12.36 19.11 17.46
CA GLY A 20 -13.39 18.11 17.22
C GLY A 20 -14.43 18.14 18.31
N GLN A 21 -15.67 18.50 17.99
CA GLN A 21 -16.80 18.44 18.91
C GLN A 21 -17.49 17.09 18.79
N CYS A 22 -17.62 16.34 19.89
CA CYS A 22 -18.33 15.06 19.88
C CYS A 22 -19.85 15.26 19.80
N ASN A 23 -20.53 14.55 18.89
CA ASN A 23 -21.98 14.67 18.70
C ASN A 23 -22.82 14.07 19.85
N ARG A 24 -22.23 13.18 20.67
CA ARG A 24 -22.96 12.50 21.76
C ARG A 24 -22.96 13.26 23.07
N CYS A 25 -21.89 14.01 23.36
CA CYS A 25 -21.78 14.73 24.63
C CYS A 25 -21.35 16.19 24.47
N ASN A 26 -21.30 16.69 23.24
CA ASN A 26 -20.94 18.07 22.89
C ASN A 26 -19.60 18.55 23.48
N LYS A 27 -18.72 17.63 23.88
CA LYS A 27 -17.39 17.98 24.38
C LYS A 27 -16.49 18.39 23.22
N ILE A 28 -15.84 19.54 23.38
CA ILE A 28 -14.85 20.06 22.43
C ILE A 28 -13.49 19.47 22.79
N LEU A 29 -12.89 18.76 21.85
CA LEU A 29 -11.58 18.13 22.01
C LEU A 29 -10.58 18.81 21.09
N LYS A 30 -9.48 19.27 21.67
CA LYS A 30 -8.38 19.85 20.90
C LYS A 30 -7.69 18.76 20.11
N CYS A 31 -7.70 18.89 18.78
CA CYS A 31 -6.95 18.02 17.89
C CYS A 31 -5.72 18.79 17.41
N SER A 32 -4.53 18.28 17.71
CA SER A 32 -3.30 18.86 17.18
C SER A 32 -3.12 18.40 15.73
N GLY A 33 -3.20 19.34 14.79
CA GLY A 33 -3.06 19.06 13.35
C GLY A 33 -4.19 18.17 12.78
N ASN A 34 -3.81 17.19 11.96
CA ASN A 34 -4.72 16.21 11.36
C ASN A 34 -4.93 14.95 12.23
N SER A 35 -4.37 14.92 13.44
CA SER A 35 -4.44 13.77 14.33
C SER A 35 -5.81 13.66 14.99
N THR A 36 -6.45 12.50 14.87
CA THR A 36 -7.77 12.22 15.48
C THR A 36 -7.67 11.33 16.72
N THR A 37 -6.47 11.11 17.26
CA THR A 37 -6.22 10.15 18.35
C THR A 37 -7.01 10.49 19.62
N THR A 38 -7.03 11.76 20.03
CA THR A 38 -7.81 12.25 21.18
C THR A 38 -9.30 12.01 20.98
N LEU A 39 -9.80 12.29 19.78
CA LEU A 39 -11.20 12.11 19.42
C LEU A 39 -11.59 10.62 19.37
N LYS A 40 -10.73 9.76 18.82
CA LYS A 40 -10.91 8.30 18.84
C LYS A 40 -10.97 7.77 20.27
N SER A 41 -10.07 8.21 21.14
CA SER A 41 -10.07 7.81 22.56
C SER A 41 -11.35 8.24 23.26
N HIS A 42 -11.85 9.44 22.96
CA HIS A 42 -13.12 9.91 23.49
C HIS A 42 -14.32 9.11 22.97
N LEU A 43 -14.34 8.76 21.68
CA LEU A 43 -15.43 7.94 21.12
C LEU A 43 -15.53 6.55 21.78
N LYS A 44 -14.40 6.00 22.27
CA LYS A 44 -14.41 4.77 23.07
C LYS A 44 -15.17 4.90 24.39
N THR A 45 -15.21 6.08 25.02
CA THR A 45 -16.03 6.30 26.23
C THR A 45 -17.53 6.23 25.94
N HIS A 46 -17.91 6.38 24.67
CA HIS A 46 -19.28 6.20 24.18
C HIS A 46 -19.53 4.81 23.59
N GLY A 47 -18.57 3.88 23.70
CA GLY A 47 -18.66 2.55 23.09
C GLY A 47 -18.49 2.53 21.57
N ILE A 48 -18.05 3.63 20.95
CA ILE A 48 -17.79 3.69 19.51
C ILE A 48 -16.33 3.31 19.26
N ASN A 49 -16.11 2.16 18.63
CA ASN A 49 -14.78 1.69 18.28
C ASN A 49 -14.48 1.91 16.79
N VAL A 50 -13.83 3.03 16.48
CA VAL A 50 -13.44 3.41 15.11
C VAL A 50 -12.17 2.68 14.62
N ASP A 51 -11.53 1.87 15.47
CA ASP A 51 -10.33 1.08 15.11
C ASP A 51 -10.68 -0.18 14.29
N ARG A 52 -11.97 -0.54 14.20
CA ARG A 52 -12.43 -1.68 13.40
C ARG A 52 -12.58 -1.32 11.92
N VAL A 53 -11.46 -1.20 11.22
CA VAL A 53 -11.41 -1.63 9.81
C VAL A 53 -11.00 -3.09 9.80
N THR A 54 -11.90 -3.97 10.23
CA THR A 54 -12.02 -5.34 9.73
C THR A 54 -13.24 -5.98 10.37
N SER A 55 -14.03 -6.64 9.52
CA SER A 55 -15.15 -7.50 9.86
C SER A 55 -16.45 -6.79 10.22
N SER A 56 -17.19 -6.35 9.20
CA SER A 56 -18.40 -7.09 8.79
C SER A 56 -19.16 -6.42 7.64
N LYS A 57 -19.35 -7.19 6.55
CA LYS A 57 -20.46 -7.18 5.57
C LYS A 57 -20.65 -5.94 4.68
N ASN A 58 -20.19 -6.03 3.43
CA ASN A 58 -21.06 -5.96 2.25
C ASN A 58 -20.38 -6.61 1.04
N LEU A 59 -21.09 -7.54 0.41
CA LEU A 59 -20.75 -8.20 -0.85
C LEU A 59 -20.94 -7.19 -1.98
N VAL A 60 -19.84 -6.66 -2.54
CA VAL A 60 -19.83 -6.21 -3.92
C VAL A 60 -18.57 -6.76 -4.57
N SER A 61 -18.81 -7.45 -5.68
CA SER A 61 -17.86 -8.13 -6.54
C SER A 61 -16.81 -7.18 -7.07
N GLU A 62 -15.63 -7.16 -6.44
CA GLU A 62 -14.39 -6.74 -7.09
C GLU A 62 -13.33 -7.83 -6.87
N LYS A 63 -12.71 -8.18 -8.00
CA LYS A 63 -11.70 -9.22 -8.21
C LYS A 63 -10.71 -9.30 -7.02
N PRO A 64 -10.45 -10.50 -6.46
CA PRO A 64 -9.59 -10.63 -5.29
C PRO A 64 -8.14 -10.30 -5.66
N THR A 65 -7.69 -9.11 -5.31
CA THR A 65 -6.25 -8.89 -5.08
C THR A 65 -5.90 -9.63 -3.80
N LEU A 66 -5.32 -10.81 -3.98
CA LEU A 66 -4.72 -11.60 -2.91
C LEU A 66 -3.80 -10.68 -2.11
N LYS A 67 -4.24 -10.23 -0.93
CA LYS A 67 -3.31 -9.72 0.07
C LYS A 67 -2.37 -10.89 0.36
N PRO A 68 -1.05 -10.76 0.12
CA PRO A 68 -0.14 -11.84 0.42
C PRO A 68 -0.27 -12.13 1.91
N THR A 69 -0.73 -13.33 2.24
CA THR A 69 -0.66 -13.88 3.58
C THR A 69 0.81 -13.75 3.98
N PHE A 70 1.09 -12.92 4.98
CA PHE A 70 2.45 -12.66 5.43
C PHE A 70 2.97 -13.92 6.13
N THR A 71 3.46 -14.87 5.35
CA THR A 71 4.10 -16.09 5.84
C THR A 71 5.52 -15.75 6.28
N MET A 72 6.03 -16.44 7.29
CA MET A 72 7.42 -16.26 7.74
C MET A 72 8.42 -16.51 6.60
N ASP A 73 8.06 -17.35 5.63
CA ASP A 73 8.80 -17.54 4.38
C ASP A 73 8.93 -16.27 3.52
N ALA A 74 7.91 -15.41 3.49
CA ALA A 74 7.96 -14.13 2.79
C ALA A 74 8.91 -13.14 3.48
N PHE A 75 9.09 -13.26 4.79
CA PHE A 75 10.05 -12.46 5.55
C PHE A 75 11.50 -12.92 5.33
N LEU A 76 11.71 -14.23 5.15
CA LEU A 76 13.05 -14.81 4.94
C LEU A 76 13.52 -14.76 3.48
N LYS A 77 12.61 -14.61 2.52
CA LYS A 77 12.98 -14.41 1.11
C LYS A 77 13.63 -13.04 0.91
N LYS A 78 14.97 -13.02 0.89
CA LYS A 78 15.73 -11.89 0.36
C LYS A 78 15.29 -11.64 -1.07
N LYS A 79 14.78 -10.42 -1.34
CA LYS A 79 14.44 -9.98 -2.69
C LYS A 79 15.66 -10.07 -3.59
N THR A 80 15.46 -10.53 -4.82
CA THR A 80 16.51 -10.55 -5.83
C THR A 80 16.76 -9.14 -6.37
N LEU A 81 17.95 -8.89 -6.93
CA LEU A 81 18.29 -7.59 -7.52
C LEU A 81 17.29 -7.15 -8.61
N LYS A 82 16.76 -8.11 -9.39
CA LYS A 82 15.77 -7.85 -10.44
C LYS A 82 14.47 -7.31 -9.84
N GLU A 83 13.96 -7.99 -8.82
CA GLU A 83 12.73 -7.58 -8.11
C GLU A 83 12.88 -6.20 -7.47
N ILE A 84 14.05 -5.90 -6.88
CA ILE A 84 14.34 -4.59 -6.30
C ILE A 84 14.24 -3.48 -7.37
N PHE A 85 14.78 -3.70 -8.57
CA PHE A 85 14.67 -2.71 -9.65
C PHE A 85 13.27 -2.60 -10.22
N THR A 86 12.55 -3.71 -10.37
CA THR A 86 11.15 -3.69 -10.78
C THR A 86 10.32 -2.87 -9.81
N ASP A 87 10.49 -3.09 -8.50
CA ASP A 87 9.79 -2.34 -7.44
C ASP A 87 10.10 -0.83 -7.51
N MET A 88 11.38 -0.46 -7.68
CA MET A 88 11.77 0.96 -7.83
C MET A 88 11.11 1.61 -9.05
N VAL A 89 11.04 0.90 -10.18
CA VAL A 89 10.41 1.42 -11.39
C VAL A 89 8.89 1.52 -11.24
N THR A 90 8.25 0.56 -10.54
CA THR A 90 6.82 0.68 -10.20
C THR A 90 6.54 1.87 -9.29
N ASP A 91 7.50 2.24 -8.44
CA ASP A 91 7.44 3.45 -7.60
C ASP A 91 7.80 4.73 -8.36
N ASN A 92 7.85 4.68 -9.70
CA ASN A 92 8.19 5.79 -10.60
C ASN A 92 9.62 6.33 -10.43
N ILE A 93 10.54 5.53 -9.87
CA ILE A 93 11.95 5.88 -9.84
C ILE A 93 12.55 5.60 -11.23
N THR A 94 13.09 6.64 -11.86
CA THR A 94 13.69 6.51 -13.20
C THR A 94 14.95 5.64 -13.17
N ILE A 95 15.19 4.88 -14.25
CA ILE A 95 16.41 4.06 -14.42
C ILE A 95 17.69 4.89 -14.26
N ARG A 96 17.64 6.15 -14.71
CA ARG A 96 18.73 7.12 -14.57
C ARG A 96 18.99 7.48 -13.09
N ALA A 97 17.94 7.61 -12.28
CA ALA A 97 18.09 7.82 -10.85
C ALA A 97 18.70 6.57 -10.18
N ILE A 98 18.23 5.37 -10.52
CA ILE A 98 18.76 4.11 -9.98
C ILE A 98 20.26 3.94 -10.26
N THR A 99 20.70 4.25 -11.48
CA THR A 99 22.10 4.11 -11.91
C THR A 99 23.02 5.20 -11.37
N ARG A 100 22.58 6.45 -11.31
CA ARG A 100 23.46 7.60 -11.00
C ARG A 100 23.40 8.05 -9.54
N ASN A 101 22.34 7.71 -8.81
CA ASN A 101 22.20 8.14 -7.44
C ASN A 101 23.12 7.31 -6.51
N LYS A 102 24.14 7.96 -5.96
CA LYS A 102 25.11 7.34 -5.03
C LYS A 102 24.44 6.64 -3.85
N TYR A 103 23.35 7.20 -3.33
CA TYR A 103 22.65 6.65 -2.17
C TYR A 103 21.94 5.35 -2.52
N ILE A 104 21.28 5.29 -3.69
CA ILE A 104 20.64 4.07 -4.18
C ILE A 104 21.70 2.98 -4.40
N ARG A 105 22.84 3.32 -5.01
CA ARG A 105 23.93 2.37 -5.21
C ARG A 105 24.51 1.85 -3.90
N GLN A 106 24.72 2.72 -2.92
CA GLN A 106 25.23 2.33 -1.61
C GLN A 106 24.24 1.43 -0.87
N SER A 107 22.94 1.77 -0.86
CA SER A 107 21.91 0.95 -0.21
C SER A 107 21.87 -0.46 -0.80
N VAL A 108 21.80 -0.57 -2.12
CA VAL A 108 21.73 -1.89 -2.77
C VAL A 108 23.05 -2.67 -2.64
N SER A 109 24.20 -1.99 -2.57
CA SER A 109 25.49 -2.64 -2.28
C SER A 109 25.57 -3.15 -0.84
N ARG A 110 24.98 -2.44 0.12
CA ARG A 110 24.87 -2.90 1.53
C ARG A 110 24.05 -4.18 1.65
N ASP A 111 23.07 -4.36 0.77
CA ASP A 111 22.27 -5.58 0.68
C ASP A 111 23.01 -6.74 -0.03
N GLY A 112 24.25 -6.49 -0.47
CA GLY A 112 25.15 -7.49 -1.06
C GLY A 112 25.08 -7.60 -2.58
N PHE A 113 24.44 -6.64 -3.26
CA PHE A 113 24.28 -6.68 -4.73
C PHE A 113 25.22 -5.72 -5.45
N ASN A 114 25.79 -6.16 -6.57
CA ASN A 114 26.62 -5.33 -7.43
C ASN A 114 25.77 -4.61 -8.50
N LEU A 115 25.76 -3.28 -8.46
CA LEU A 115 25.00 -2.50 -9.44
C LEU A 115 25.70 -2.43 -10.81
N PRO A 116 24.98 -2.73 -11.90
CA PRO A 116 25.47 -2.47 -13.25
C PRO A 116 25.82 -0.99 -13.44
N LYS A 117 26.89 -0.71 -14.17
CA LYS A 117 27.32 0.67 -14.47
C LYS A 117 26.44 1.33 -15.55
N TYR A 118 25.75 0.54 -16.37
CA TYR A 118 25.03 1.01 -17.55
C TYR A 118 23.52 0.85 -17.38
N GLU A 119 22.78 1.87 -17.83
CA GLU A 119 21.31 1.92 -17.79
C GLU A 119 20.67 0.77 -18.59
N THR A 120 21.28 0.41 -19.74
CA THR A 120 20.83 -0.70 -20.60
C THR A 120 20.85 -2.05 -19.89
N SER A 121 21.83 -2.29 -19.00
CA SER A 121 21.90 -3.52 -18.21
C SER A 121 20.77 -3.60 -17.20
N ILE A 122 20.40 -2.48 -16.57
CA ILE A 122 19.25 -2.43 -15.65
C ILE A 122 17.95 -2.65 -16.41
N MET A 123 17.81 -2.05 -17.59
CA MET A 123 16.63 -2.22 -18.42
C MET A 123 16.42 -3.69 -18.84
N LYS A 124 17.49 -4.41 -19.20
CA LYS A 124 17.41 -5.86 -19.47
C LYS A 124 16.95 -6.66 -18.25
N LEU A 125 17.46 -6.36 -17.06
CA LEU A 125 17.05 -7.05 -15.82
C LEU A 125 15.56 -6.86 -15.54
N ILE A 126 15.03 -5.66 -15.82
CA ILE A 126 13.61 -5.36 -15.67
C ILE A 126 12.80 -6.16 -16.69
N HIS A 127 13.17 -6.13 -17.97
CA HIS A 127 12.46 -6.88 -19.01
C HIS A 127 12.43 -8.40 -18.72
N ASP A 128 13.57 -8.99 -18.34
CA ASP A 128 13.66 -10.40 -17.95
C ASP A 128 12.67 -10.76 -16.82
N ASP A 129 12.48 -9.86 -15.84
CA ASP A 129 11.59 -10.07 -14.71
C ASP A 129 10.11 -10.01 -15.14
N PHE A 130 9.78 -9.07 -16.02
CA PHE A 130 8.44 -8.96 -16.61
C PHE A 130 8.09 -10.17 -17.48
N ASP A 131 9.03 -10.65 -18.30
CA ASP A 131 8.83 -11.82 -19.17
C ASP A 131 8.67 -13.11 -18.35
N LYS A 132 9.39 -13.22 -17.22
CA LYS A 132 9.24 -14.35 -16.30
C LYS A 132 7.89 -14.32 -15.59
N LYS A 133 7.41 -13.13 -15.18
CA LYS A 133 6.10 -12.94 -14.56
C LYS A 133 4.95 -13.20 -15.53
N SER A 134 5.07 -12.79 -16.80
CA SER A 134 4.06 -13.07 -17.82
C SER A 134 3.97 -14.56 -18.15
N SER A 135 5.10 -15.28 -18.13
CA SER A 135 5.15 -16.72 -18.38
C SER A 135 4.56 -17.58 -17.25
N HIS A 136 4.56 -17.09 -15.99
CA HIS A 136 3.89 -17.76 -14.86
C HIS A 136 2.39 -17.40 -14.73
N GLY A 137 1.86 -16.53 -15.60
CA GLY A 137 0.43 -16.18 -15.67
C GLY A 137 -0.43 -17.11 -16.53
N SER A 138 0.17 -18.11 -17.20
CA SER A 138 -0.48 -18.91 -18.26
C SER A 138 -0.78 -20.35 -17.86
N GLN A 139 -1.30 -20.59 -16.66
CA GLN A 139 -1.93 -21.87 -16.28
C GLN A 139 -3.33 -21.65 -15.68
N GLN A 140 -4.23 -21.01 -16.43
CA GLN A 140 -5.68 -21.28 -16.35
C GLN A 140 -6.31 -21.09 -17.74
N GLN A 141 -6.18 -22.11 -18.60
CA GLN A 141 -7.09 -22.32 -19.73
C GLN A 141 -7.85 -23.63 -19.46
N GLY A 142 -9.03 -23.48 -18.86
CA GLY A 142 -10.04 -24.53 -18.77
C GLY A 142 -10.96 -24.42 -19.97
N THR A 143 -10.96 -25.47 -20.78
CA THR A 143 -11.66 -25.69 -22.05
C THR A 143 -13.15 -25.29 -22.04
N VAL A 144 -13.57 -24.39 -22.95
CA VAL A 144 -14.98 -24.35 -23.39
C VAL A 144 -15.06 -25.15 -24.68
N LYS A 145 -15.70 -26.31 -24.56
CA LYS A 145 -15.97 -27.22 -25.69
C LYS A 145 -16.84 -26.52 -26.71
N GLU A 146 -16.34 -26.56 -27.94
CA GLU A 146 -17.04 -26.33 -29.19
C GLU A 146 -18.36 -27.10 -29.22
N SER A 147 -19.45 -26.41 -29.53
CA SER A 147 -20.73 -27.03 -29.91
C SER A 147 -21.35 -26.18 -31.00
N ARG A 148 -21.06 -26.58 -32.25
CA ARG A 148 -21.68 -26.03 -33.45
C ARG A 148 -21.99 -27.19 -34.42
N LYS A 149 -23.26 -27.59 -34.48
CA LYS A 149 -23.99 -28.30 -35.55
C LYS A 149 -25.20 -29.01 -34.91
N VAL A 150 -26.42 -29.02 -35.46
CA VAL A 150 -26.96 -28.71 -36.80
C VAL A 150 -28.31 -28.02 -36.59
#